data_AF-A0A7S0RQD4-F1
#
_entry.id   AF-A0A7S0RQD4-F1
#
_cell.length_a   1.000
_cell.length_b   1.000
_cell.length_c   1.000
_cell.angle_alpha   90.00
_cell.angle_beta   90.00
_cell.angle_gamma   90.00
#
_symmetry.space_group_name_H-M   'P 1'
#
loop_
_entity.id
_entity.type
_entity.pdbx_description
1 polymer ?
#
loop_
_entity_poly.entity_id
_entity_poly.type
_entity_poly.pdbx_seq_one_letter_code
_entity_poly.pdbx_strand_id
1 'polypeptide(L)'
;RGARARGGSVAAMALDWREPIGQQQSVASEDFGGANDPLEAEVILAVETVWLIDLIRPFVDTAVAVMRGSRRPRCYFINGERAQADSKSFAKMADVIAAFEASGCSTRQIHEAPSDEPGKPTKVFEIALLR
;
A
#
# COMPACT_ATOMS: atom_id res chain seq x y z
N ARG A 1 3.89 18.91 -3.38
CA ARG A 1 5.11 19.76 -3.16
C ARG A 1 6.31 18.82 -3.11
N GLY A 2 7.32 19.00 -3.97
CA GLY A 2 8.51 18.13 -3.99
C GLY A 2 9.76 18.82 -3.42
N ALA A 3 10.70 18.03 -2.88
CA ALA A 3 11.98 18.51 -2.37
C ALA A 3 13.13 17.68 -2.96
N ARG A 4 14.26 18.33 -3.27
CA ARG A 4 15.49 17.68 -3.74
C ARG A 4 16.54 17.65 -2.63
N ALA A 5 17.06 16.47 -2.32
CA ALA A 5 18.22 16.28 -1.46
C ALA A 5 19.42 15.84 -2.31
N ARG A 6 20.64 15.99 -1.79
CA ARG A 6 21.89 15.55 -2.47
C ARG A 6 21.93 14.01 -2.52
N GLY A 7 21.17 13.39 -3.42
CA GLY A 7 21.06 11.94 -3.57
C GLY A 7 19.72 11.44 -4.11
N GLY A 8 18.70 12.29 -4.24
CA GLY A 8 17.39 11.92 -4.77
C GLY A 8 16.35 13.03 -4.66
N SER A 9 15.15 12.78 -5.18
CA SER A 9 14.00 13.67 -5.07
C SER A 9 12.83 12.97 -4.40
N VAL A 10 12.04 13.72 -3.64
CA VAL A 10 10.75 13.28 -3.14
C VAL A 10 9.66 14.16 -3.75
N ALA A 11 8.55 13.53 -4.12
CA ALA A 11 7.32 14.19 -4.55
C ALA A 11 6.16 13.69 -3.70
N ALA A 12 5.08 14.46 -3.66
CA ALA A 12 3.87 14.11 -2.94
C ALA A 12 2.66 14.41 -3.82
N MET A 13 1.73 13.46 -3.88
CA MET A 13 0.41 13.60 -4.49
C MET A 13 -0.66 13.12 -3.51
N ALA A 14 -1.85 13.67 -3.63
CA ALA A 14 -3.01 13.04 -3.03
C ALA A 14 -3.37 11.79 -3.85
N LEU A 15 -3.72 10.71 -3.15
CA LEU A 15 -4.23 9.49 -3.77
C LEU A 15 -5.53 9.12 -3.06
N ASP A 16 -6.66 9.29 -3.75
CA ASP A 16 -7.96 8.86 -3.26
C ASP A 16 -8.21 7.41 -3.69
N TRP A 17 -8.18 6.49 -2.73
CA TRP A 17 -8.35 5.06 -3.00
C TRP A 17 -9.76 4.67 -3.46
N ARG A 18 -10.70 5.61 -3.45
CA ARG A 18 -12.08 5.39 -3.94
C ARG A 18 -12.20 5.69 -5.44
N GLU A 19 -11.20 6.34 -6.02
CA GLU A 19 -11.19 6.72 -7.43
C GLU A 19 -10.21 5.84 -8.23
N PRO A 20 -10.51 5.48 -9.48
CA PRO A 20 -9.58 4.71 -10.31
C PRO A 20 -8.24 5.42 -10.49
N ILE A 21 -7.14 4.68 -10.32
CA ILE A 21 -5.79 5.28 -10.33
C ILE A 21 -5.45 6.00 -11.65
N GLY A 22 -5.94 5.48 -12.78
CA GLY A 22 -5.74 6.08 -14.11
C GLY A 22 -6.32 7.48 -14.23
N GLN A 23 -7.35 7.83 -13.44
CA GLN A 23 -7.96 9.16 -13.44
C GLN A 23 -7.18 10.17 -12.59
N GLN A 24 -6.24 9.70 -11.76
CA GLN A 24 -5.45 10.52 -10.83
C GLN A 24 -4.04 10.83 -11.38
N GLN A 25 -3.68 10.30 -12.56
CA GLN A 25 -2.36 10.41 -13.17
C GLN A 25 -2.04 11.82 -13.71
N SER A 26 -3.06 12.52 -14.23
CA SER A 26 -2.90 13.81 -14.93
C SER A 26 -2.83 15.03 -14.02
N VAL A 27 -3.09 14.87 -12.72
CA VAL A 27 -3.04 15.98 -11.74
C VAL A 27 -1.63 16.21 -11.19
N ALA A 28 -0.67 15.35 -11.55
CA ALA A 28 0.75 15.48 -11.20
C ALA A 28 1.45 16.56 -12.06
N SER A 29 1.08 17.82 -11.79
CA SER A 29 1.64 19.12 -12.20
C SER A 29 2.68 19.15 -13.33
N GLU A 30 2.36 19.91 -14.38
CA GLU A 30 3.28 20.37 -15.43
C GLU A 30 4.57 21.00 -14.85
N ASP A 31 4.50 21.59 -13.65
CA ASP A 31 5.62 22.20 -12.91
C ASP A 31 6.80 21.24 -12.58
N PHE A 32 6.58 19.93 -12.63
CA PHE A 32 7.61 18.91 -12.35
C PHE A 32 7.76 17.86 -13.47
N GLY A 33 7.24 18.14 -14.67
CA GLY A 33 7.47 17.32 -15.85
C GLY A 33 6.79 15.94 -15.83
N GLY A 34 5.66 15.79 -15.13
CA GLY A 34 4.88 14.54 -15.13
C GLY A 34 5.52 13.36 -14.37
N ALA A 35 6.48 13.63 -13.48
CA ALA A 35 7.37 12.60 -12.91
C ALA A 35 6.82 11.83 -11.67
N ASN A 36 5.54 11.98 -11.31
CA ASN A 36 4.96 11.36 -10.10
C ASN A 36 3.74 10.50 -10.42
N ASP A 37 3.89 9.56 -11.36
CA ASP A 37 2.88 8.54 -11.68
C ASP A 37 3.08 7.29 -10.83
N PRO A 38 2.11 6.89 -9.99
CA PRO A 38 2.22 5.67 -9.19
C PRO A 38 2.39 4.40 -10.03
N LEU A 39 1.90 4.35 -11.28
CA LEU A 39 2.01 3.14 -12.13
C LEU A 39 3.45 2.84 -12.59
N GLU A 40 4.35 3.81 -12.47
CA GLU A 40 5.79 3.66 -12.74
C GLU A 40 6.59 3.29 -11.48
N ALA A 41 5.92 3.05 -10.34
CA ALA A 41 6.58 2.64 -9.11
C ALA A 41 7.28 1.28 -9.25
N GLU A 42 8.50 1.18 -8.73
CA GLU A 42 9.26 -0.08 -8.66
C GLU A 42 9.01 -0.85 -7.36
N VAL A 43 8.60 -0.13 -6.30
CA VAL A 43 8.25 -0.68 -4.99
C VAL A 43 7.07 0.11 -4.42
N ILE A 44 6.16 -0.58 -3.75
CA ILE A 44 5.11 0.05 -2.93
C ILE A 44 5.46 -0.19 -1.46
N LEU A 45 5.49 0.88 -0.66
CA LEU A 45 5.59 0.80 0.80
C LEU A 45 4.27 1.29 1.39
N ALA A 46 3.59 0.41 2.12
CA ALA A 46 2.33 0.71 2.77
C ALA A 46 2.47 0.44 4.28
N VAL A 47 2.57 1.51 5.06
CA VAL A 47 2.85 1.45 6.51
C VAL A 47 1.64 1.95 7.27
N GLU A 48 1.02 1.09 8.08
CA GLU A 48 -0.15 1.42 8.91
C GLU A 48 -1.31 2.05 8.11
N THR A 49 -1.49 1.64 6.85
CA THR A 49 -2.45 2.26 5.92
C THR A 49 -3.88 1.76 6.06
N VAL A 50 -4.10 0.60 6.70
CA VAL A 50 -5.41 -0.06 6.79
C VAL A 50 -5.76 -0.37 8.24
N TRP A 51 -6.47 0.55 8.88
CA TRP A 51 -6.96 0.39 10.25
C TRP A 51 -8.45 0.05 10.35
N LEU A 52 -9.25 0.32 9.31
CA LEU A 52 -10.70 0.20 9.29
C LEU A 52 -11.08 -0.81 8.21
N ILE A 53 -12.09 -1.63 8.49
CA ILE A 53 -12.55 -2.69 7.58
C ILE A 53 -12.95 -2.13 6.21
N ASP A 54 -13.57 -0.95 6.18
CA ASP A 54 -14.02 -0.31 4.94
C ASP A 54 -12.87 0.20 4.07
N LEU A 55 -11.65 0.30 4.61
CA LEU A 55 -10.47 0.69 3.84
C LEU A 55 -9.79 -0.49 3.14
N ILE A 56 -10.13 -1.74 3.50
CA ILE A 56 -9.47 -2.92 2.95
C ILE A 56 -9.62 -2.94 1.42
N ARG A 57 -10.84 -2.85 0.91
CA ARG A 57 -11.09 -2.94 -0.54
C ARG A 57 -10.51 -1.76 -1.32
N PRO A 58 -10.77 -0.49 -0.96
CA PRO A 58 -10.15 0.65 -1.62
C PRO A 58 -8.61 0.54 -1.68
N PHE A 59 -7.97 0.15 -0.57
CA PHE A 59 -6.53 -0.01 -0.51
C PHE A 59 -6.03 -1.15 -1.42
N VAL A 60 -6.62 -2.35 -1.29
CA VAL A 60 -6.21 -3.52 -2.07
C VAL A 60 -6.38 -3.26 -3.57
N ASP A 61 -7.52 -2.69 -3.98
CA ASP A 61 -7.80 -2.41 -5.38
C ASP A 61 -6.80 -1.39 -5.95
N THR A 62 -6.48 -0.34 -5.18
CA THR A 62 -5.46 0.65 -5.55
C THR A 62 -4.07 0.01 -5.66
N ALA A 63 -3.64 -0.74 -4.65
CA ALA A 63 -2.33 -1.39 -4.65
C ALA A 63 -2.21 -2.39 -5.81
N VAL A 64 -3.25 -3.17 -6.09
CA VAL A 64 -3.30 -4.10 -7.23
C VAL A 64 -3.26 -3.36 -8.56
N ALA A 65 -3.94 -2.22 -8.68
CA ALA A 65 -3.86 -1.39 -9.88
C ALA A 65 -2.42 -0.88 -10.12
N VAL A 66 -1.72 -0.44 -9.07
CA VAL A 66 -0.29 -0.09 -9.15
C VAL A 66 0.58 -1.29 -9.52
N MET A 67 0.34 -2.46 -8.91
CA MET A 67 1.09 -3.70 -9.22
C MET A 67 0.87 -4.22 -10.64
N ARG A 68 -0.21 -3.79 -11.32
CA ARG A 68 -0.47 -4.05 -12.74
C ARG A 68 0.22 -3.06 -13.67
N GLY A 69 0.85 -2.01 -13.13
CA GLY A 69 1.67 -1.05 -13.87
C GLY A 69 2.87 -1.69 -14.56
N SER A 70 3.55 -0.89 -15.39
CA SER A 70 4.62 -1.34 -16.30
C SER A 70 5.77 -2.05 -15.58
N ARG A 71 6.09 -1.61 -14.36
CA ARG A 71 7.19 -2.12 -13.54
C ARG A 71 6.83 -3.32 -12.67
N ARG A 72 5.55 -3.68 -12.58
CA ARG A 72 5.02 -4.76 -11.72
C ARG A 72 5.66 -4.78 -10.32
N PRO A 73 5.54 -3.67 -9.54
CA PRO A 73 6.19 -3.57 -8.24
C PRO A 73 5.72 -4.63 -7.26
N ARG A 74 6.56 -4.91 -6.26
CA ARG A 74 6.15 -5.63 -5.05
C ARG A 74 5.62 -4.62 -4.03
N CYS A 75 4.60 -5.02 -3.28
CA CYS A 75 4.08 -4.26 -2.16
C CYS A 75 4.61 -4.81 -0.84
N TYR A 76 5.26 -3.95 -0.05
CA TYR A 76 5.61 -4.25 1.34
C TYR A 76 4.56 -3.60 2.25
N PHE A 77 3.70 -4.43 2.81
CA PHE A 77 2.67 -4.02 3.74
C PHE A 77 3.15 -4.24 5.17
N ILE A 78 3.23 -3.15 5.93
CA ILE A 78 3.79 -3.10 7.28
C ILE A 78 2.68 -2.64 8.20
N ASN A 79 2.24 -3.50 9.10
CA ASN A 79 1.11 -3.17 9.97
C ASN A 79 1.19 -3.94 11.30
N GLY A 80 0.84 -3.26 12.39
CA GLY A 80 0.56 -3.84 13.69
C GLY A 80 -0.90 -4.29 13.78
N GLU A 81 -1.15 -5.45 14.38
CA GLU A 81 -2.52 -5.91 14.59
C GLU A 81 -3.22 -5.04 15.65
N ARG A 82 -4.24 -4.28 15.22
CA ARG A 82 -5.05 -3.42 16.09
C ARG A 82 -6.42 -4.01 16.37
N ALA A 83 -6.89 -4.92 15.51
CA ALA A 83 -8.18 -5.54 15.70
C ALA A 83 -8.12 -6.58 16.81
N GLN A 84 -9.12 -6.54 17.70
CA GLN A 84 -9.39 -7.64 18.62
C GLN A 84 -10.21 -8.74 17.91
N ALA A 85 -10.29 -9.92 18.51
CA ALA A 85 -10.93 -11.09 17.91
C ALA A 85 -12.38 -10.84 17.44
N ASP A 86 -13.12 -10.02 18.19
CA ASP A 86 -14.52 -9.65 17.96
C ASP A 86 -14.70 -8.30 17.24
N SER A 87 -13.61 -7.67 16.79
CA SER A 87 -13.70 -6.36 16.14
C SER A 87 -14.53 -6.40 14.87
N LYS A 88 -15.46 -5.45 14.75
CA LYS A 88 -16.33 -5.27 13.58
C LYS A 88 -15.96 -4.06 12.73
N SER A 89 -15.13 -3.16 13.27
CA SER A 89 -14.75 -1.91 12.62
C SER A 89 -13.28 -1.87 12.24
N PHE A 90 -12.41 -2.50 13.04
CA PHE A 90 -10.98 -2.54 12.74
C PHE A 90 -10.67 -3.68 11.77
N ALA A 91 -9.84 -3.39 10.77
CA ALA A 91 -9.37 -4.38 9.83
C ALA A 91 -8.45 -5.38 10.52
N LYS A 92 -8.73 -6.68 10.38
CA LYS A 92 -7.81 -7.74 10.79
C LYS A 92 -6.80 -7.98 9.69
N MET A 93 -5.57 -8.33 10.06
CA MET A 93 -4.53 -8.64 9.08
C MET A 93 -4.96 -9.76 8.12
N ALA A 94 -5.62 -10.79 8.66
CA ALA A 94 -6.11 -11.92 7.89
C ALA A 94 -7.08 -11.51 6.77
N ASP A 95 -7.93 -10.50 7.02
CA ASP A 95 -8.90 -10.02 6.04
C ASP A 95 -8.21 -9.24 4.92
N VAL A 96 -7.16 -8.47 5.23
CA VAL A 96 -6.33 -7.76 4.23
C VAL A 96 -5.60 -8.77 3.34
N ILE A 97 -4.99 -9.79 3.95
CA ILE A 97 -4.29 -10.87 3.23
C ILE A 97 -5.25 -11.60 2.30
N ALA A 98 -6.40 -12.05 2.82
CA ALA A 98 -7.41 -12.74 2.05
C ALA A 98 -7.94 -11.88 0.89
N ALA A 99 -8.07 -10.56 1.10
CA ALA A 99 -8.49 -9.65 0.04
C ALA A 99 -7.44 -9.55 -1.08
N PHE A 100 -6.15 -9.50 -0.77
CA PHE A 100 -5.08 -9.55 -1.79
C PHE A 100 -5.05 -10.88 -2.53
N GLU A 101 -5.16 -12.00 -1.83
CA GLU A 101 -5.18 -13.34 -2.43
C GLU A 101 -6.36 -13.53 -3.38
N ALA A 102 -7.55 -13.06 -2.97
CA ALA A 102 -8.73 -13.04 -3.82
C ALA A 102 -8.56 -12.16 -5.08
N SER A 103 -7.69 -11.15 -5.02
CA SER A 103 -7.34 -10.29 -6.16
C SER A 103 -6.20 -10.83 -7.03
N GLY A 104 -5.76 -12.08 -6.78
CA GLY A 104 -4.73 -12.74 -7.57
C GLY A 104 -3.30 -12.39 -7.15
N CYS A 105 -3.08 -12.07 -5.87
CA CYS A 105 -1.74 -11.85 -5.32
C CYS A 105 -1.26 -13.04 -4.47
N SER A 106 0.05 -13.27 -4.45
CA SER A 106 0.69 -14.05 -3.38
C SER A 106 1.01 -13.13 -2.20
N THR A 107 0.82 -13.62 -0.99
CA THR A 107 1.22 -12.93 0.23
C THR A 107 2.22 -13.78 1.02
N ARG A 108 3.23 -13.14 1.63
CA ARG A 108 4.20 -13.83 2.48
C ARG A 108 4.66 -12.91 3.59
N GLN A 109 4.49 -13.33 4.85
CA GLN A 109 5.16 -12.65 5.96
C GLN A 109 6.68 -12.87 5.83
N ILE A 110 7.44 -11.79 5.72
CA ILE A 110 8.91 -11.85 5.55
C ILE A 110 9.66 -11.38 6.79
N HIS A 111 8.99 -10.64 7.68
CA HIS A 111 9.61 -10.12 8.88
C HIS A 111 8.56 -9.87 9.96
N GLU A 112 9.03 -9.88 11.20
CA GLU A 112 8.29 -9.49 12.40
C GLU A 112 9.26 -8.73 13.29
N ALA A 113 8.83 -7.57 13.76
CA ALA A 113 9.61 -6.71 14.64
C ALA A 113 8.81 -6.41 15.91
N PRO A 114 9.47 -6.24 17.07
CA PRO A 114 8.83 -5.65 18.23
C PRO A 114 8.24 -4.28 17.88
N SER A 115 7.10 -3.95 18.48
CA SER A 115 6.59 -2.59 18.48
C SER A 115 6.78 -1.96 19.87
N ASP A 116 6.51 -0.66 19.95
CA ASP A 116 6.50 0.05 21.23
C ASP A 116 5.34 -0.40 22.15
N GLU A 117 4.36 -1.15 21.62
CA GLU A 117 3.27 -1.73 22.38
C GLU A 117 3.55 -3.23 22.71
N PRO A 118 3.72 -3.57 24.01
CA PRO A 118 4.01 -4.94 24.41
C PRO A 118 2.98 -5.96 23.90
N GLY A 119 3.47 -7.03 23.29
CA GLY A 119 2.62 -8.12 22.79
C GLY A 119 1.94 -7.86 21.45
N LYS A 120 2.23 -6.73 20.79
CA LYS A 120 1.68 -6.40 19.46
C LYS A 120 2.81 -6.15 18.45
N PRO A 121 3.48 -7.20 17.94
CA PRO A 121 4.56 -7.01 16.99
C PRO A 121 4.06 -6.39 15.68
N THR A 122 4.91 -5.61 15.05
CA THR A 122 4.70 -5.14 13.68
C THR A 122 5.13 -6.23 12.71
N LYS A 123 4.26 -6.55 11.75
CA LYS A 123 4.53 -7.58 10.75
C LYS A 123 4.77 -6.94 9.38
N VAL A 124 5.68 -7.53 8.62
CA VAL A 124 5.97 -7.12 7.25
C VAL A 124 5.57 -8.24 6.30
N PHE A 125 4.67 -7.92 5.38
CA PHE A 125 4.23 -8.81 4.31
C PHE A 125 4.78 -8.33 2.98
N GLU A 126 5.38 -9.25 2.25
CA GLU A 126 5.65 -9.08 0.82
C GLU A 126 4.45 -9.59 0.03
N ILE A 127 3.94 -8.74 -0.85
CA ILE A 127 2.77 -9.00 -1.67
C ILE A 127 3.15 -8.79 -3.14
N ALA A 128 2.82 -9.74 -3.99
CA ALA A 128 3.14 -9.69 -5.41
C ALA A 128 1.97 -10.24 -6.24
N LEU A 129 1.72 -9.64 -7.40
CA LEU A 129 0.72 -10.15 -8.35
C LEU A 129 1.18 -11.50 -8.92
N LEU A 130 0.29 -12.51 -8.88
CA LEU A 130 0.51 -13.78 -9.55
C LEU A 130 0.59 -13.56 -11.07
N ARG A 131 1.36 -14.38 -11.77
CA ARG A 131 1.52 -14.27 -13.23
C ARG A 131 0.34 -14.88 -13.97
#